data_AF-A0A4R8FFQ7-F1
#
_entry.id   AF-A0A4R8FFQ7-F1
#
_cell.length_a   1.000
_cell.length_b   1.000
_cell.length_c   1.000
_cell.angle_alpha   90.00
_cell.angle_beta   90.00
_cell.angle_gamma   90.00
#
_symmetry.space_group_name_H-M   'P 1'
#
loop_
_entity.id
_entity.type
_entity.pdbx_description
1 polymer ?
#
loop_
_entity_poly.entity_id
_entity_poly.type
_entity_poly.pdbx_seq_one_letter_code
_entity_poly.pdbx_strand_id
1 'polypeptide(L)'
;MVFGIFRKMFGGGKAAGRDKDLPAVREAAGSGDDGAGGERRSRFENLERETRGRLEAQSHEMPGQAYFSQLQALQEEGAAFLPYAREILAQSEAARAALGLNAERPTGTLRFAAPSSFAQLHIMRLLPAFHAEYPDITLDLRLSDTRMDLIEGSFDLALRSAPLQDISLRGRKLGDDTRVLCAAPEYLARRGTPKEPQDLDGHDLLSWRSAAPRDLVAGSRRFTLDPARMTCRTILDDGTAQRIATLSGGGLSINSLWSIAHEIQAGRLVHVLQDWRLDDASVLWLIYPRSNVLTPKVRVFMDFLLARLTPAPWQL
;
A
#
# COMPACT_ATOMS: atom_id res chain seq x y z
N MET A 1 -9.25 17.93 -6.75
CA MET A 1 -8.65 16.62 -7.10
C MET A 1 -9.61 15.73 -7.91
N VAL A 2 -10.90 15.63 -7.52
CA VAL A 2 -11.96 14.90 -8.26
C VAL A 2 -12.13 15.37 -9.71
N PHE A 3 -12.17 16.68 -9.97
CA PHE A 3 -12.26 17.25 -11.33
C PHE A 3 -11.10 16.87 -12.27
N GLY A 4 -9.90 16.62 -11.74
CA GLY A 4 -8.75 16.20 -12.54
C GLY A 4 -8.87 14.76 -13.05
N ILE A 5 -9.51 13.90 -12.27
CA ILE A 5 -9.79 12.49 -12.61
C ILE A 5 -10.89 12.42 -13.67
N PHE A 6 -11.93 13.24 -13.56
CA PHE A 6 -12.98 13.39 -14.57
C PHE A 6 -12.45 13.92 -15.91
N ARG A 7 -11.58 14.94 -15.88
CA ARG A 7 -10.97 15.48 -17.11
C ARG A 7 -10.06 14.47 -17.81
N LYS A 8 -9.43 13.55 -17.06
CA LYS A 8 -8.56 12.49 -17.59
C LYS A 8 -9.35 11.31 -18.17
N MET A 9 -10.55 11.03 -17.65
CA MET A 9 -11.49 10.04 -18.24
C MET A 9 -12.05 10.48 -19.60
N PHE A 10 -12.23 11.79 -19.84
CA PHE A 10 -13.00 12.28 -21.00
C PHE A 10 -12.31 13.37 -21.85
N GLY A 11 -11.06 13.75 -21.55
CA GLY A 11 -10.40 14.90 -22.17
C GLY A 11 -8.96 14.66 -22.58
N GLY A 12 -8.75 14.09 -23.77
CA GLY A 12 -7.45 14.04 -24.45
C GLY A 12 -7.57 14.41 -25.92
N GLY A 13 -7.29 15.68 -26.24
CA GLY A 13 -7.21 16.20 -27.62
C GLY A 13 -7.30 17.73 -27.64
N LYS A 14 -6.14 18.42 -27.73
CA LYS A 14 -6.07 19.88 -27.92
C LYS A 14 -6.43 20.21 -29.36
N ALA A 15 -7.48 21.00 -29.58
CA ALA A 15 -7.63 21.80 -30.80
C ALA A 15 -6.86 23.12 -30.61
N ALA A 16 -5.83 23.35 -31.43
CA ALA A 16 -5.25 24.68 -31.67
C ALA A 16 -5.98 25.29 -32.89
N GLY A 17 -6.34 26.57 -32.79
CA GLY A 17 -7.39 27.17 -33.62
C GLY A 17 -6.97 27.91 -34.90
N ARG A 18 -8.01 28.07 -35.75
CA ARG A 18 -8.41 29.20 -36.61
C ARG A 18 -7.39 29.84 -37.56
N ASP A 19 -7.66 29.82 -38.89
CA ASP A 19 -8.27 30.96 -39.61
C ASP A 19 -8.82 30.59 -41.02
N LYS A 20 -9.93 31.26 -41.37
CA LYS A 20 -10.57 31.72 -42.65
C LYS A 20 -10.43 31.05 -44.05
N ASP A 21 -11.58 31.13 -44.74
CA ASP A 21 -11.88 31.34 -46.18
C ASP A 21 -11.97 30.19 -47.22
N LEU A 22 -13.21 30.01 -47.72
CA LEU A 22 -13.70 29.59 -49.06
C LEU A 22 -13.47 28.16 -49.65
N PRO A 23 -14.32 27.72 -50.62
CA PRO A 23 -14.92 26.38 -50.67
C PRO A 23 -14.32 25.42 -51.72
N ALA A 24 -14.38 24.11 -51.47
CA ALA A 24 -14.30 23.09 -52.52
C ALA A 24 -14.97 21.75 -52.13
N VAL A 25 -15.89 21.39 -53.01
CA VAL A 25 -16.68 20.17 -53.26
C VAL A 25 -15.96 18.80 -53.10
N ARG A 26 -16.68 17.84 -52.46
CA ARG A 26 -16.71 16.34 -52.60
C ARG A 26 -15.38 15.56 -52.51
N GLU A 27 -15.30 14.38 -51.89
CA GLU A 27 -16.01 13.14 -52.28
C GLU A 27 -15.87 12.00 -51.23
N ALA A 28 -16.89 11.14 -51.18
CA ALA A 28 -16.91 9.71 -50.82
C ALA A 28 -16.60 9.19 -49.39
N ALA A 29 -17.69 8.87 -48.69
CA ALA A 29 -18.05 7.55 -48.15
C ALA A 29 -17.11 6.82 -47.16
N GLY A 30 -17.63 6.63 -45.93
CA GLY A 30 -17.09 5.66 -44.98
C GLY A 30 -17.73 5.77 -43.60
N SER A 31 -18.99 5.35 -43.50
CA SER A 31 -19.83 5.25 -42.29
C SER A 31 -19.14 4.65 -41.05
N GLY A 32 -19.31 5.28 -39.90
CA GLY A 32 -18.97 4.73 -38.59
C GLY A 32 -19.28 5.69 -37.44
N ASP A 33 -20.56 5.96 -37.20
CA ASP A 33 -21.19 6.51 -35.99
C ASP A 33 -20.28 7.20 -34.93
N ASP A 34 -20.10 8.51 -35.08
CA ASP A 34 -19.46 9.43 -34.11
C ASP A 34 -20.51 10.34 -33.41
N GLY A 35 -21.81 10.05 -33.56
CA GLY A 35 -22.91 10.88 -33.05
C GLY A 35 -23.16 10.72 -31.55
N ALA A 36 -22.99 9.51 -31.02
CA ALA A 36 -23.31 9.20 -29.64
C ALA A 36 -22.27 9.74 -28.62
N GLY A 37 -21.06 10.08 -29.08
CA GLY A 37 -19.99 10.64 -28.23
C GLY A 37 -20.15 12.15 -27.99
N GLY A 38 -20.57 12.90 -29.02
CA GLY A 38 -20.81 14.35 -28.95
C GLY A 38 -21.99 14.71 -28.05
N GLU A 39 -23.12 14.00 -28.19
CA GLU A 39 -24.30 14.25 -27.36
C GLU A 39 -24.06 13.95 -25.87
N ARG A 40 -23.35 12.86 -25.55
CA ARG A 40 -23.03 12.51 -24.15
C ARG A 40 -22.09 13.54 -23.51
N ARG A 41 -21.15 14.08 -24.28
CA ARG A 41 -20.22 15.13 -23.83
C ARG A 41 -20.93 16.45 -23.59
N SER A 42 -21.78 16.89 -24.52
CA SER A 42 -22.58 18.11 -24.36
C SER A 42 -23.61 18.00 -23.23
N ARG A 43 -24.20 16.82 -23.02
CA ARG A 43 -25.13 16.59 -21.91
C ARG A 43 -24.43 16.65 -20.55
N PHE A 44 -23.18 16.22 -20.47
CA PHE A 44 -22.38 16.28 -19.24
C PHE A 44 -21.81 17.67 -18.96
N GLU A 45 -21.31 18.36 -19.99
CA GLU A 45 -20.87 19.75 -19.87
C GLU A 45 -22.03 20.69 -19.50
N ASN A 46 -23.24 20.40 -20.00
CA ASN A 46 -24.45 21.08 -19.55
C ASN A 46 -24.81 20.73 -18.11
N LEU A 47 -24.72 19.45 -17.69
CA LEU A 47 -24.99 19.05 -16.30
C LEU A 47 -24.00 19.68 -15.31
N GLU A 48 -22.72 19.79 -15.66
CA GLU A 48 -21.67 20.43 -14.84
C GLU A 48 -21.87 21.95 -14.76
N ARG A 49 -22.26 22.59 -15.87
CA ARG A 49 -22.57 24.03 -15.93
C ARG A 49 -23.87 24.35 -15.19
N GLU A 50 -24.85 23.46 -15.25
CA GLU A 50 -26.15 23.59 -14.59
C GLU A 50 -26.05 23.31 -13.08
N THR A 51 -25.25 22.34 -12.65
CA THR A 51 -24.96 22.11 -11.22
C THR A 51 -24.12 23.24 -10.62
N ARG A 52 -23.09 23.73 -11.33
CA ARG A 52 -22.32 24.91 -10.92
C ARG A 52 -23.19 26.16 -10.84
N GLY A 53 -24.00 26.42 -11.87
CA GLY A 53 -24.92 27.55 -11.91
C GLY A 53 -26.00 27.48 -10.82
N ARG A 54 -26.52 26.29 -10.50
CA ARG A 54 -27.46 26.10 -9.37
C ARG A 54 -26.80 26.32 -8.01
N LEU A 55 -25.56 25.88 -7.82
CA LEU A 55 -24.79 26.11 -6.59
C LEU A 55 -24.40 27.59 -6.42
N GLU A 56 -24.03 28.28 -7.49
CA GLU A 56 -23.72 29.71 -7.48
C GLU A 56 -24.98 30.56 -7.24
N ALA A 57 -26.11 30.20 -7.87
CA ALA A 57 -27.39 30.87 -7.65
C ALA A 57 -27.97 30.62 -6.24
N GLN A 58 -27.82 29.41 -5.68
CA GLN A 58 -28.24 29.11 -4.30
C GLN A 58 -27.30 29.71 -3.23
N SER A 59 -26.05 30.02 -3.56
CA SER A 59 -25.09 30.62 -2.62
C SER A 59 -25.47 32.05 -2.18
N HIS A 60 -26.29 32.75 -2.96
CA HIS A 60 -26.73 34.12 -2.65
C HIS A 60 -27.94 34.19 -1.71
N GLU A 61 -28.64 33.08 -1.45
CA GLU A 61 -29.85 33.04 -0.61
C GLU A 61 -29.79 32.07 0.59
N MET A 62 -28.72 31.28 0.73
CA MET A 62 -28.58 30.30 1.80
C MET A 62 -27.73 30.80 2.98
N PRO A 63 -28.16 30.63 4.25
CA PRO A 63 -27.34 30.94 5.42
C PRO A 63 -26.01 30.16 5.38
N GLY A 64 -24.90 30.79 5.79
CA GLY A 64 -23.55 30.24 5.64
C GLY A 64 -23.33 28.83 6.24
N GLN A 65 -24.13 28.40 7.22
CA GLN A 65 -24.12 27.02 7.73
C GLN A 65 -24.67 26.00 6.73
N ALA A 66 -25.74 26.32 5.98
CA ALA A 66 -26.34 25.40 5.01
C ALA A 66 -25.43 25.21 3.78
N TYR A 67 -24.75 26.27 3.34
CA TYR A 67 -23.75 26.21 2.28
C TYR A 67 -22.52 25.36 2.68
N PHE A 68 -22.05 25.50 3.92
CA PHE A 68 -20.95 24.70 4.45
C PHE A 68 -21.32 23.21 4.56
N SER A 69 -22.53 22.90 5.05
CA SER A 69 -23.05 21.53 5.10
C SER A 69 -23.21 20.91 3.71
N GLN A 70 -23.62 21.67 2.70
CA GLN A 70 -23.70 21.18 1.32
C GLN A 70 -22.32 20.94 0.70
N LEU A 71 -21.34 21.80 0.98
CA LEU A 71 -19.96 21.58 0.54
C LEU A 71 -19.34 20.36 1.23
N GLN A 72 -19.62 20.13 2.52
CA GLN A 72 -19.25 18.91 3.21
C GLN A 72 -19.91 17.68 2.60
N ALA A 73 -21.22 17.72 2.33
CA ALA A 73 -21.94 16.62 1.69
C ALA A 73 -21.38 16.31 0.28
N LEU A 74 -21.08 17.32 -0.54
CA LEU A 74 -20.43 17.16 -1.84
C LEU A 74 -19.00 16.61 -1.72
N GLN A 75 -18.26 16.96 -0.67
CA GLN A 75 -16.96 16.38 -0.37
C GLN A 75 -17.07 14.92 0.08
N GLU A 76 -18.07 14.59 0.89
CA GLU A 76 -18.36 13.23 1.37
C GLU A 76 -18.83 12.32 0.22
N GLU A 77 -19.78 12.79 -0.61
CA GLU A 77 -20.23 12.10 -1.82
C GLU A 77 -19.10 11.93 -2.83
N GLY A 78 -18.28 12.97 -3.04
CA GLY A 78 -17.10 12.91 -3.88
C GLY A 78 -16.05 11.93 -3.36
N ALA A 79 -15.85 11.87 -2.04
CA ALA A 79 -14.97 10.90 -1.39
C ALA A 79 -15.52 9.46 -1.52
N ALA A 80 -16.84 9.29 -1.42
CA ALA A 80 -17.50 8.00 -1.60
C ALA A 80 -17.45 7.49 -3.05
N PHE A 81 -17.53 8.39 -4.05
CA PHE A 81 -17.45 8.01 -5.47
C PHE A 81 -16.02 7.72 -5.96
N LEU A 82 -15.02 8.35 -5.32
CA LEU A 82 -13.62 8.32 -5.76
C LEU A 82 -13.03 6.89 -5.93
N PRO A 83 -13.29 5.90 -5.04
CA PRO A 83 -12.83 4.53 -5.24
C PRO A 83 -13.39 3.90 -6.52
N TYR A 84 -14.68 4.10 -6.82
CA TYR A 84 -15.33 3.56 -8.00
C TYR A 84 -14.80 4.18 -9.30
N ALA A 85 -14.62 5.51 -9.32
CA ALA A 85 -14.06 6.20 -10.48
C ALA A 85 -12.64 5.72 -10.82
N ARG A 86 -11.83 5.44 -9.79
CA ARG A 86 -10.48 4.88 -9.94
C ARG A 86 -10.51 3.46 -10.51
N GLU A 87 -11.43 2.63 -10.04
CA GLU A 87 -11.58 1.25 -10.54
C GLU A 87 -11.97 1.24 -12.03
N ILE A 88 -12.92 2.09 -12.44
CA ILE A 88 -13.33 2.23 -13.86
C ILE A 88 -12.12 2.62 -14.73
N LEU A 89 -11.33 3.60 -14.27
CA LEU A 89 -10.11 4.03 -14.97
C LEU A 89 -9.07 2.90 -15.07
N ALA A 90 -8.83 2.19 -13.97
CA ALA A 90 -7.89 1.08 -13.93
C ALA A 90 -8.30 -0.04 -14.89
N GLN A 91 -9.59 -0.39 -14.95
CA GLN A 91 -10.13 -1.37 -15.88
C GLN A 91 -10.01 -0.92 -17.34
N SER A 92 -10.20 0.37 -17.63
CA SER A 92 -9.98 0.94 -18.97
C SER A 92 -8.52 0.84 -19.41
N GLU A 93 -7.57 1.25 -18.55
CA GLU A 93 -6.12 1.17 -18.81
C GLU A 93 -5.68 -0.28 -19.04
N ALA A 94 -6.25 -1.20 -18.28
CA ALA A 94 -6.00 -2.62 -18.39
C ALA A 94 -6.57 -3.26 -19.67
N ALA A 95 -7.79 -2.91 -20.06
CA ALA A 95 -8.38 -3.36 -21.32
C ALA A 95 -7.52 -2.90 -22.50
N ARG A 96 -7.06 -1.63 -22.47
CA ARG A 96 -6.10 -1.12 -23.46
C ARG A 96 -4.78 -1.87 -23.44
N ALA A 97 -4.26 -2.22 -22.26
CA ALA A 97 -3.05 -3.03 -22.13
C ALA A 97 -3.21 -4.42 -22.76
N ALA A 98 -4.34 -5.09 -22.51
CA ALA A 98 -4.63 -6.40 -23.07
C ALA A 98 -4.75 -6.39 -24.60
N LEU A 99 -5.21 -5.27 -25.16
CA LEU A 99 -5.31 -5.05 -26.61
C LEU A 99 -4.00 -4.52 -27.24
N GLY A 100 -2.92 -4.34 -26.46
CA GLY A 100 -1.66 -3.77 -26.95
C GLY A 100 -1.74 -2.28 -27.32
N LEU A 101 -2.79 -1.57 -26.89
CA LEU A 101 -3.09 -0.18 -27.23
C LEU A 101 -2.46 0.85 -26.28
N ASN A 102 -1.49 0.43 -25.47
CA ASN A 102 -0.75 1.31 -24.58
C ASN A 102 0.48 1.90 -25.27
N ALA A 103 0.86 3.10 -24.85
CA ALA A 103 2.16 3.66 -25.20
C ALA A 103 3.27 2.68 -24.80
N GLU A 104 4.38 2.67 -25.54
CA GLU A 104 5.54 1.77 -25.34
C GLU A 104 6.14 1.79 -23.92
N ARG A 105 5.75 2.77 -23.07
CA ARG A 105 6.26 2.94 -21.70
C ARG A 105 5.13 3.04 -20.67
N PRO A 106 5.21 2.33 -19.53
CA PRO A 106 4.26 2.50 -18.42
C PRO A 106 4.34 3.91 -17.82
N THR A 107 3.19 4.54 -17.57
CA THR A 107 3.12 5.91 -17.02
C THR A 107 2.03 6.06 -15.96
N GLY A 108 2.07 7.17 -15.20
CA GLY A 108 1.00 7.57 -14.28
C GLY A 108 1.32 7.36 -12.80
N THR A 109 0.33 7.56 -11.93
CA THR A 109 0.51 7.40 -10.48
C THR A 109 0.17 5.98 -10.05
N LEU A 110 1.10 5.34 -9.34
CA LEU A 110 0.92 4.06 -8.66
C LEU A 110 0.82 4.33 -7.15
N ARG A 111 -0.30 3.96 -6.54
CA ARG A 111 -0.53 4.09 -5.10
C ARG A 111 -0.13 2.80 -4.41
N PHE A 112 0.88 2.85 -3.55
CA PHE A 112 1.46 1.69 -2.88
C PHE A 112 1.36 1.80 -1.36
N ALA A 113 0.77 0.79 -0.74
CA ALA A 113 0.73 0.65 0.71
C ALA A 113 1.77 -0.36 1.22
N ALA A 114 2.51 -0.07 2.28
CA ALA A 114 3.46 -1.03 2.85
C ALA A 114 3.75 -0.78 4.35
N PRO A 115 4.25 -1.80 5.09
CA PRO A 115 4.87 -1.59 6.39
C PRO A 115 5.95 -0.50 6.28
N SER A 116 5.88 0.49 7.15
CA SER A 116 6.79 1.64 7.18
C SER A 116 8.21 1.20 7.45
N SER A 117 8.39 0.34 8.46
CA SER A 117 9.70 -0.22 8.83
C SER A 117 10.35 -0.99 7.69
N PHE A 118 9.59 -1.84 6.97
CA PHE A 118 10.11 -2.54 5.81
C PHE A 118 10.47 -1.60 4.66
N ALA A 119 9.59 -0.64 4.35
CA ALA A 119 9.80 0.28 3.25
C ALA A 119 11.04 1.15 3.46
N GLN A 120 11.23 1.68 4.67
CA GLN A 120 12.41 2.46 5.04
C GLN A 120 13.70 1.66 4.87
N LEU A 121 13.73 0.42 5.34
CA LEU A 121 14.93 -0.42 5.27
C LEU A 121 15.23 -0.90 3.84
N HIS A 122 14.22 -1.35 3.09
CA HIS A 122 14.43 -2.14 1.88
C HIS A 122 13.99 -1.47 0.58
N ILE A 123 12.95 -0.65 0.61
CA ILE A 123 12.33 -0.10 -0.61
C ILE A 123 12.88 1.28 -0.94
N MET A 124 13.05 2.16 0.06
CA MET A 124 13.42 3.57 -0.16
C MET A 124 14.76 3.69 -0.91
N ARG A 125 15.72 2.81 -0.61
CA ARG A 125 17.02 2.72 -1.29
C ARG A 125 16.94 2.33 -2.78
N LEU A 126 15.82 1.73 -3.21
CA LEU A 126 15.63 1.27 -4.58
C LEU A 126 14.95 2.30 -5.47
N LEU A 127 14.33 3.34 -4.89
CA LEU A 127 13.56 4.33 -5.64
C LEU A 127 14.38 5.07 -6.71
N PRO A 128 15.65 5.46 -6.48
CA PRO A 128 16.44 6.11 -7.53
C PRO A 128 16.62 5.22 -8.76
N ALA A 129 16.89 3.93 -8.55
CA ALA A 129 17.03 2.96 -9.65
C ALA A 129 15.69 2.71 -10.35
N PHE A 130 14.58 2.68 -9.60
CA PHE A 130 13.25 2.53 -10.18
C PHE A 130 12.88 3.71 -11.09
N HIS A 131 13.10 4.94 -10.63
CA HIS A 131 12.79 6.14 -11.40
C HIS A 131 13.75 6.36 -12.58
N ALA A 132 14.97 5.83 -12.53
CA ALA A 132 15.86 5.79 -13.69
C ALA A 132 15.32 4.86 -14.79
N GLU A 133 14.72 3.72 -14.42
CA GLU A 133 14.13 2.74 -15.35
C GLU A 133 12.73 3.16 -15.84
N TYR A 134 11.92 3.78 -14.97
CA TYR A 134 10.54 4.17 -15.22
C TYR A 134 10.27 5.64 -14.79
N PRO A 135 10.80 6.64 -15.54
CA PRO A 135 10.73 8.06 -15.15
C PRO A 135 9.32 8.64 -15.20
N ASP A 136 8.42 8.05 -15.98
CA ASP A 136 7.04 8.52 -16.18
C ASP A 136 6.05 7.98 -15.12
N ILE A 137 6.53 7.17 -14.17
CA ILE A 137 5.73 6.65 -13.06
C ILE A 137 5.96 7.53 -11.82
N THR A 138 4.87 8.05 -11.26
CA THR A 138 4.85 8.67 -9.93
C THR A 138 4.45 7.62 -8.89
N LEU A 139 5.21 7.51 -7.79
CA LEU A 139 4.86 6.65 -6.66
C LEU A 139 4.17 7.48 -5.56
N ASP A 140 2.92 7.14 -5.23
CA ASP A 140 2.20 7.65 -4.05
C ASP A 140 2.30 6.58 -2.96
N LEU A 141 3.28 6.74 -2.07
CA LEU A 141 3.59 5.79 -1.02
C LEU A 141 2.81 6.12 0.26
N ARG A 142 2.06 5.16 0.78
CA ARG A 142 1.43 5.24 2.10
C ARG A 142 2.03 4.16 2.97
N LEU A 143 2.78 4.59 3.97
CA LEU A 143 3.62 3.72 4.77
C LEU A 143 3.08 3.71 6.20
N SER A 144 2.69 2.54 6.67
CA SER A 144 2.24 2.34 8.04
C SER A 144 2.43 0.87 8.42
N ASP A 145 2.93 0.63 9.63
CA ASP A 145 2.98 -0.70 10.20
C ASP A 145 1.62 -1.14 10.77
N THR A 146 0.62 -0.25 10.80
CA THR A 146 -0.78 -0.59 11.04
C THR A 146 -1.46 -1.16 9.79
N ARG A 147 -2.50 -1.97 9.97
CA ARG A 147 -3.18 -2.61 8.82
C ARG A 147 -3.98 -1.54 8.06
N MET A 148 -3.66 -1.35 6.79
CA MET A 148 -4.44 -0.52 5.87
C MET A 148 -5.35 -1.39 5.00
N ASP A 149 -6.58 -0.93 4.79
CA ASP A 149 -7.50 -1.52 3.82
C ASP A 149 -7.11 -1.09 2.40
N LEU A 150 -6.95 -2.08 1.50
CA LEU A 150 -6.54 -1.80 0.12
C LEU A 150 -7.67 -1.17 -0.70
N ILE A 151 -8.92 -1.57 -0.43
CA ILE A 151 -10.11 -1.18 -1.17
C ILE A 151 -10.49 0.24 -0.76
N GLU A 152 -10.69 0.47 0.55
CA GLU A 152 -11.03 1.80 1.07
C GLU A 152 -9.90 2.80 0.78
N GLY A 153 -8.65 2.36 0.91
CA GLY A 153 -7.48 3.17 0.61
C GLY A 153 -7.29 3.46 -0.89
N SER A 154 -8.02 2.77 -1.77
CA SER A 154 -7.83 2.74 -3.24
C SER A 154 -6.36 2.59 -3.63
N PHE A 155 -5.71 1.56 -3.08
CA PHE A 155 -4.31 1.22 -3.37
C PHE A 155 -4.23 0.29 -4.58
N ASP A 156 -3.30 0.60 -5.50
CA ASP A 156 -3.06 -0.23 -6.69
C ASP A 156 -2.28 -1.51 -6.34
N LEU A 157 -1.42 -1.42 -5.31
CA LEU A 157 -0.59 -2.50 -4.80
C LEU A 157 -0.35 -2.30 -3.30
N ALA A 158 -0.17 -3.39 -2.56
CA ALA A 158 0.35 -3.31 -1.21
C ALA A 158 1.37 -4.41 -0.91
N LEU A 159 2.32 -4.12 -0.03
CA LEU A 159 3.09 -5.13 0.68
C LEU A 159 2.41 -5.43 2.01
N ARG A 160 2.28 -6.70 2.38
CA ARG A 160 1.82 -7.12 3.71
C ARG A 160 2.75 -8.18 4.29
N SER A 161 2.98 -8.09 5.60
CA SER A 161 3.61 -9.13 6.42
C SER A 161 2.49 -9.83 7.22
N ALA A 162 1.95 -10.90 6.66
CA ALA A 162 0.87 -11.69 7.26
C ALA A 162 0.67 -13.01 6.49
N PRO A 163 0.06 -14.03 7.11
CA PRO A 163 -0.54 -15.13 6.38
C PRO A 163 -1.56 -14.60 5.36
N LEU A 164 -1.53 -15.12 4.12
CA LEU A 164 -2.53 -14.76 3.13
C LEU A 164 -3.80 -15.58 3.39
N GLN A 165 -4.78 -14.96 4.06
CA GLN A 165 -6.05 -15.61 4.43
C GLN A 165 -7.25 -15.13 3.61
N ASP A 166 -7.08 -14.08 2.81
CA ASP A 166 -8.18 -13.38 2.13
C ASP A 166 -8.26 -13.74 0.64
N ILE A 167 -9.34 -14.40 0.24
CA ILE A 167 -9.62 -14.86 -1.13
C ILE A 167 -9.94 -13.72 -2.11
N SER A 168 -10.23 -12.52 -1.61
CA SER A 168 -10.51 -11.32 -2.42
C SER A 168 -9.25 -10.66 -2.98
N LEU A 169 -8.07 -11.12 -2.55
CA LEU A 169 -6.77 -10.59 -2.94
C LEU A 169 -6.02 -11.58 -3.82
N ARG A 170 -5.25 -11.05 -4.79
CA ARG A 170 -4.20 -11.80 -5.47
C ARG A 170 -2.86 -11.40 -4.89
N GLY A 171 -1.95 -12.35 -4.76
CA GLY A 171 -0.64 -12.12 -4.14
C GLY A 171 0.51 -12.79 -4.90
N ARG A 172 1.66 -12.13 -4.92
CA ARG A 172 2.96 -12.76 -5.22
C ARG A 172 3.82 -12.75 -3.97
N LYS A 173 4.39 -13.91 -3.64
CA LYS A 173 5.29 -14.06 -2.49
C LYS A 173 6.58 -13.30 -2.77
N LEU A 174 6.93 -12.35 -1.92
CA LEU A 174 8.21 -11.65 -1.95
C LEU A 174 9.30 -12.46 -1.23
N GLY A 175 8.92 -13.07 -0.09
CA GLY A 175 9.80 -13.89 0.72
C GLY A 175 9.12 -14.34 2.00
N ASP A 176 9.77 -15.26 2.72
CA ASP A 176 9.34 -15.64 4.07
C ASP A 176 9.63 -14.52 5.07
N ASP A 177 8.74 -14.34 6.05
CA ASP A 177 8.92 -13.42 7.17
C ASP A 177 9.26 -14.22 8.43
N THR A 178 10.53 -14.62 8.54
CA THR A 178 11.01 -15.30 9.74
C THR A 178 11.12 -14.31 10.89
N ARG A 179 10.35 -14.55 11.96
CA ARG A 179 10.36 -13.75 13.18
C ARG A 179 11.03 -14.51 14.31
N VAL A 180 11.83 -13.80 15.10
CA VAL A 180 12.62 -14.37 16.19
C VAL A 180 12.42 -13.58 17.47
N LEU A 181 12.50 -14.27 18.60
CA LEU A 181 12.58 -13.62 19.91
C LEU A 181 14.01 -13.15 20.16
N CYS A 182 14.20 -11.87 20.49
CA CYS A 182 15.53 -11.32 20.70
C CYS A 182 15.56 -10.25 21.78
N ALA A 183 16.74 -9.99 22.30
CA ALA A 183 17.04 -8.87 23.20
C ALA A 183 18.46 -8.36 23.01
N ALA A 184 18.74 -7.15 23.49
CA ALA A 184 20.09 -6.64 23.59
C ALA A 184 20.91 -7.43 24.63
N PRO A 185 22.23 -7.64 24.41
CA PRO A 185 23.12 -8.29 25.38
C PRO A 185 23.06 -7.66 26.79
N GLU A 186 22.96 -6.34 26.88
CA GLU A 186 22.90 -5.62 28.16
C GLU A 186 21.65 -5.95 28.98
N TYR A 187 20.51 -6.15 28.31
CA TYR A 187 19.28 -6.60 28.96
C TYR A 187 19.46 -8.01 29.52
N LEU A 188 20.03 -8.91 28.71
CA LEU A 188 20.26 -10.30 29.10
C LEU A 188 21.29 -10.44 30.23
N ALA A 189 22.31 -9.57 30.27
CA ALA A 189 23.26 -9.51 31.38
C ALA A 189 22.60 -9.11 32.70
N ARG A 190 21.59 -8.23 32.65
CA ARG A 190 20.85 -7.74 33.83
C ARG A 190 19.75 -8.70 34.30
N ARG A 191 19.01 -9.31 33.37
CA ARG A 191 17.80 -10.10 33.66
C ARG A 191 17.99 -11.61 33.50
N GLY A 192 19.15 -12.06 33.02
CA GLY A 192 19.39 -13.45 32.63
C GLY A 192 18.98 -13.74 31.19
N THR A 193 19.47 -14.85 30.64
CA THR A 193 19.12 -15.31 29.29
C THR A 193 18.19 -16.53 29.39
N PRO A 194 16.92 -16.41 28.96
CA PRO A 194 15.99 -17.55 28.88
C PRO A 194 16.58 -18.70 28.08
N LYS A 195 16.50 -19.93 28.61
CA LYS A 195 16.98 -21.15 27.94
C LYS A 195 15.81 -22.00 27.45
N GLU A 196 14.69 -21.95 28.16
CA GLU A 196 13.42 -22.57 27.77
C GLU A 196 12.28 -21.55 27.84
N PRO A 197 11.15 -21.74 27.13
CA PRO A 197 10.06 -20.76 27.09
C PRO A 197 9.42 -20.50 28.46
N GLN A 198 9.50 -21.44 29.40
CA GLN A 198 9.03 -21.24 30.78
C GLN A 198 9.85 -20.16 31.50
N ASP A 199 11.10 -19.95 31.11
CA ASP A 199 11.97 -18.91 31.68
C ASP A 199 11.54 -17.50 31.24
N LEU A 200 10.56 -17.35 30.35
CA LEU A 200 10.04 -16.04 29.91
C LEU A 200 9.22 -15.35 31.00
N ASP A 201 8.70 -16.11 31.97
CA ASP A 201 7.90 -15.57 33.07
C ASP A 201 8.65 -14.47 33.83
N GLY A 202 7.98 -13.33 34.01
CA GLY A 202 8.55 -12.18 34.70
C GLY A 202 9.60 -11.38 33.93
N HIS A 203 10.07 -11.83 32.75
CA HIS A 203 10.92 -11.00 31.90
C HIS A 203 10.17 -9.79 31.34
N ASP A 204 10.89 -8.70 31.07
CA ASP A 204 10.33 -7.54 30.38
C ASP A 204 10.07 -7.88 28.91
N LEU A 205 8.87 -7.54 28.42
CA LEU A 205 8.44 -7.75 27.04
C LEU A 205 8.04 -6.41 26.41
N LEU A 206 8.64 -6.11 25.26
CA LEU A 206 8.15 -5.09 24.34
C LEU A 206 7.07 -5.75 23.45
N SER A 207 5.80 -5.49 23.77
CA SER A 207 4.67 -6.15 23.11
C SER A 207 4.26 -5.45 21.82
N TRP A 208 3.71 -6.23 20.89
CA TRP A 208 3.14 -5.72 19.64
C TRP A 208 1.62 -5.57 19.76
N ARG A 209 1.11 -4.37 19.46
CA ARG A 209 -0.32 -4.00 19.34
C ARG A 209 -1.19 -4.46 20.51
N SER A 210 -1.92 -5.56 20.36
CA SER A 210 -2.89 -6.02 21.37
C SER A 210 -2.25 -6.90 22.45
N ALA A 211 -0.91 -7.03 22.46
CA ALA A 211 -0.19 -7.94 23.36
C ALA A 211 -0.80 -9.36 23.35
N ALA A 212 -1.19 -9.83 22.17
CA ALA A 212 -1.80 -11.15 22.02
C ALA A 212 -0.76 -12.27 22.27
N PRO A 213 -1.18 -13.40 22.86
CA PRO A 213 -0.32 -14.57 22.98
C PRO A 213 0.23 -15.04 21.64
N ARG A 214 1.42 -15.64 21.65
CA ARG A 214 2.12 -16.12 20.45
C ARG A 214 2.62 -17.54 20.65
N ASP A 215 2.25 -18.41 19.73
CA ASP A 215 2.66 -19.81 19.79
C ASP A 215 4.09 -20.00 19.28
N LEU A 216 4.83 -20.83 20.01
CA LEU A 216 6.18 -21.27 19.75
C LEU A 216 6.19 -22.78 19.54
N VAL A 217 6.97 -23.24 18.56
CA VAL A 217 7.14 -24.66 18.23
C VAL A 217 8.61 -25.05 18.17
N ALA A 218 8.92 -26.24 18.67
CA ALA A 218 10.24 -26.88 18.61
C ALA A 218 10.07 -28.40 18.41
N GLY A 219 10.08 -28.86 17.16
CA GLY A 219 9.74 -30.25 16.83
C GLY A 219 8.29 -30.58 17.20
N SER A 220 8.09 -31.55 18.10
CA SER A 220 6.76 -31.88 18.64
C SER A 220 6.34 -31.02 19.84
N ARG A 221 7.26 -30.21 20.39
CA ARG A 221 7.00 -29.34 21.55
C ARG A 221 6.24 -28.09 21.10
N ARG A 222 5.27 -27.66 21.90
CA ARG A 222 4.50 -26.43 21.72
C ARG A 222 4.49 -25.63 23.01
N PHE A 223 4.52 -24.32 22.91
CA PHE A 223 4.41 -23.40 24.04
C PHE A 223 3.74 -22.10 23.59
N THR A 224 2.91 -21.52 24.43
CA THR A 224 2.31 -20.21 24.17
C THR A 224 3.02 -19.16 25.01
N LEU A 225 3.73 -18.24 24.34
CA LEU A 225 4.24 -17.02 24.96
C LEU A 225 3.04 -16.14 25.27
N ASP A 226 2.73 -15.99 26.56
CA ASP A 226 1.64 -15.15 27.05
C ASP A 226 2.19 -13.87 27.69
N PRO A 227 2.01 -12.70 27.06
CA PRO A 227 2.41 -11.42 27.63
C PRO A 227 1.88 -11.15 29.04
N ALA A 228 0.76 -11.77 29.45
CA ALA A 228 0.20 -11.63 30.79
C ALA A 228 1.06 -12.27 31.90
N ARG A 229 1.93 -13.22 31.55
CA ARG A 229 2.92 -13.84 32.47
C ARG A 229 4.26 -13.10 32.48
N MET A 230 4.40 -12.08 31.65
CA MET A 230 5.60 -11.28 31.48
C MET A 230 5.40 -9.87 32.04
N THR A 231 6.48 -9.11 32.18
CA THR A 231 6.42 -7.69 32.54
C THR A 231 6.26 -6.85 31.27
N CYS A 232 5.02 -6.64 30.84
CA CYS A 232 4.71 -5.84 29.65
C CYS A 232 4.39 -4.38 30.02
N ARG A 233 5.38 -3.50 29.97
CA ARG A 233 5.22 -2.06 30.27
C ARG A 233 5.15 -1.19 29.02
N THR A 234 5.41 -1.75 27.85
CA THR A 234 5.46 -1.03 26.58
C THR A 234 4.80 -1.85 25.49
N ILE A 235 3.88 -1.21 24.78
CA ILE A 235 3.11 -1.78 23.68
C ILE A 235 3.33 -0.88 22.46
N LEU A 236 3.72 -1.46 21.34
CA LEU A 236 4.12 -0.75 20.12
C LEU A 236 3.37 -1.28 18.90
N ASP A 237 3.16 -0.41 17.93
CA ASP A 237 2.59 -0.74 16.62
C ASP A 237 3.46 -0.26 15.44
N ASP A 238 4.66 0.25 15.74
CA ASP A 238 5.70 0.65 14.80
C ASP A 238 6.95 -0.23 14.95
N GLY A 239 7.36 -0.88 13.85
CA GLY A 239 8.44 -1.86 13.84
C GLY A 239 9.83 -1.22 14.01
N THR A 240 9.99 0.03 13.57
CA THR A 240 11.25 0.78 13.76
C THR A 240 11.43 1.14 15.23
N ALA A 241 10.38 1.65 15.87
CA ALA A 241 10.36 1.94 17.30
C ALA A 241 10.61 0.67 18.13
N GLN A 242 9.98 -0.45 17.77
CA GLN A 242 10.22 -1.73 18.44
C GLN A 242 11.70 -2.15 18.34
N ARG A 243 12.29 -2.13 17.14
CA ARG A 243 13.71 -2.45 16.94
C ARG A 243 14.63 -1.54 17.76
N ILE A 244 14.38 -0.23 17.77
CA ILE A 244 15.18 0.74 18.54
C ILE A 244 15.08 0.47 20.04
N ALA A 245 13.87 0.24 20.56
CA ALA A 245 13.64 -0.07 21.96
C ALA A 245 14.32 -1.39 22.38
N THR A 246 14.29 -2.42 21.53
CA THR A 246 14.99 -3.68 21.78
C THR A 246 16.50 -3.49 21.85
N LEU A 247 17.08 -2.75 20.89
CA LEU A 247 18.51 -2.42 20.86
C LEU A 247 18.96 -1.63 22.09
N SER A 248 18.05 -0.83 22.65
CA SER A 248 18.29 -0.02 23.86
C SER A 248 18.12 -0.81 25.16
N GLY A 249 17.95 -2.14 25.08
CA GLY A 249 17.82 -3.02 26.25
C GLY A 249 16.48 -2.90 26.97
N GLY A 250 15.42 -2.50 26.26
CA GLY A 250 14.07 -2.33 26.79
C GLY A 250 13.33 -3.62 27.13
N GLY A 251 13.82 -4.78 26.70
CA GLY A 251 13.21 -6.08 26.99
C GLY A 251 13.47 -7.13 25.92
N LEU A 252 12.81 -8.28 26.08
CA LEU A 252 12.59 -9.25 25.01
C LEU A 252 11.60 -8.68 24.01
N SER A 253 11.70 -9.10 22.75
CA SER A 253 10.81 -8.66 21.68
C SER A 253 10.82 -9.64 20.52
N ILE A 254 9.70 -9.75 19.80
CA ILE A 254 9.61 -10.55 18.57
C ILE A 254 9.81 -9.64 17.37
N ASN A 255 10.93 -9.79 16.68
CA ASN A 255 11.24 -9.01 15.47
C ASN A 255 11.43 -9.91 14.27
N SER A 256 11.08 -9.39 13.09
CA SER A 256 11.40 -10.04 11.82
C SER A 256 12.89 -9.96 11.50
N LEU A 257 13.46 -11.01 10.92
CA LEU A 257 14.86 -11.04 10.50
C LEU A 257 15.19 -9.98 9.45
N TRP A 258 14.25 -9.63 8.56
CA TRP A 258 14.45 -8.52 7.63
C TRP A 258 14.71 -7.19 8.34
N SER A 259 14.21 -7.02 9.56
CA SER A 259 14.42 -5.81 10.37
C SER A 259 15.76 -5.83 11.12
N ILE A 260 16.17 -7.00 11.63
CA ILE A 260 17.25 -7.09 12.64
C ILE A 260 18.43 -8.02 12.29
N ALA A 261 18.48 -8.62 11.10
CA ALA A 261 19.55 -9.57 10.74
C ALA A 261 20.95 -8.98 10.93
N HIS A 262 21.16 -7.72 10.51
CA HIS A 262 22.44 -7.04 10.68
C HIS A 262 22.80 -6.82 12.16
N GLU A 263 21.83 -6.55 13.02
CA GLU A 263 22.05 -6.37 14.46
C GLU A 263 22.40 -7.69 15.16
N ILE A 264 21.79 -8.79 14.73
CA ILE A 264 22.15 -10.13 15.21
C ILE A 264 23.58 -10.48 14.77
N GLN A 265 23.91 -10.30 13.49
CA GLN A 265 25.24 -10.58 12.96
C GLN A 265 26.33 -9.74 13.63
N ALA A 266 26.02 -8.48 13.95
CA ALA A 266 26.93 -7.59 14.65
C ALA A 266 26.98 -7.80 16.18
N GLY A 267 26.24 -8.78 16.71
CA GLY A 267 26.18 -9.07 18.16
C GLY A 267 25.48 -7.99 19.00
N ARG A 268 24.77 -7.04 18.37
CA ARG A 268 23.99 -6.01 19.07
C ARG A 268 22.65 -6.53 19.57
N LEU A 269 22.15 -7.59 18.96
CA LEU A 269 20.99 -8.36 19.43
C LEU A 269 21.35 -9.83 19.51
N VAL A 270 20.77 -10.52 20.48
CA VAL A 270 20.92 -11.97 20.67
C VAL A 270 19.59 -12.63 20.35
N HIS A 271 19.62 -13.66 19.49
CA HIS A 271 18.48 -14.55 19.26
C HIS A 271 18.31 -15.44 20.50
N VAL A 272 17.18 -15.27 21.18
CA VAL A 272 16.82 -16.01 22.41
C VAL A 272 15.88 -17.14 22.04
N LEU A 273 16.01 -18.29 22.71
CA LEU A 273 15.27 -19.52 22.39
C LEU A 273 15.44 -19.98 20.93
N GLN A 274 16.68 -20.05 20.44
CA GLN A 274 17.01 -20.37 19.04
C GLN A 274 16.43 -21.68 18.48
N ASP A 275 16.13 -22.65 19.36
CA ASP A 275 15.52 -23.94 18.98
C ASP A 275 14.00 -23.84 18.81
N TRP A 276 13.41 -22.72 19.24
CA TRP A 276 11.98 -22.42 19.15
C TRP A 276 11.70 -21.43 18.02
N ARG A 277 10.58 -21.65 17.32
CA ARG A 277 10.13 -20.81 16.21
C ARG A 277 8.72 -20.32 16.46
N LEU A 278 8.41 -19.11 15.98
CA LEU A 278 7.05 -18.60 15.98
C LEU A 278 6.19 -19.41 15.00
N ASP A 279 5.02 -19.88 15.46
CA ASP A 279 4.03 -20.58 14.65
C ASP A 279 2.97 -19.61 14.12
N ASP A 280 3.40 -18.66 13.28
CA ASP A 280 2.52 -17.61 12.76
C ASP A 280 2.41 -17.54 11.24
N ALA A 281 3.04 -18.48 10.53
CA ALA A 281 3.04 -18.61 9.06
C ALA A 281 3.26 -17.28 8.31
N SER A 282 4.05 -16.37 8.89
CA SER A 282 4.23 -15.02 8.35
C SER A 282 5.02 -15.05 7.05
N VAL A 283 4.48 -14.33 6.06
CA VAL A 283 5.06 -14.21 4.72
C VAL A 283 4.92 -12.75 4.26
N LEU A 284 5.90 -12.29 3.50
CA LEU A 284 5.85 -11.00 2.80
C LEU A 284 5.15 -11.18 1.45
N TRP A 285 3.97 -10.59 1.30
CA TRP A 285 3.17 -10.66 0.08
C TRP A 285 3.03 -9.30 -0.58
N LEU A 286 3.29 -9.25 -1.90
CA LEU A 286 2.82 -8.17 -2.76
C LEU A 286 1.42 -8.53 -3.23
N ILE A 287 0.42 -7.78 -2.77
CA ILE A 287 -1.01 -8.05 -2.99
C ILE A 287 -1.70 -6.91 -3.72
N TYR A 288 -2.75 -7.25 -4.47
CA TYR A 288 -3.65 -6.30 -5.12
C TYR A 288 -5.07 -6.89 -5.17
N PRO A 289 -6.14 -6.06 -5.28
CA PRO A 289 -7.50 -6.57 -5.29
C PRO A 289 -7.75 -7.47 -6.51
N ARG A 290 -8.45 -8.59 -6.32
CA ARG A 290 -8.68 -9.59 -7.37
C ARG A 290 -9.54 -9.08 -8.53
N SER A 291 -10.42 -8.13 -8.27
CA SER A 291 -11.24 -7.42 -9.27
C SER A 291 -10.39 -6.60 -10.23
N ASN A 292 -9.19 -6.20 -9.82
CA ASN A 292 -8.37 -5.27 -10.56
C ASN A 292 -7.58 -6.04 -11.61
N VAL A 293 -7.61 -5.53 -12.83
CA VAL A 293 -6.67 -6.00 -13.84
C VAL A 293 -5.32 -5.34 -13.56
N LEU A 294 -4.27 -6.17 -13.60
CA LEU A 294 -2.91 -5.74 -13.29
C LEU A 294 -2.41 -4.75 -14.35
N THR A 295 -2.50 -3.45 -14.05
CA THR A 295 -2.04 -2.38 -14.93
C THR A 295 -0.52 -2.46 -15.16
N PRO A 296 0.01 -1.96 -16.30
CA PRO A 296 1.44 -2.03 -16.59
C PRO A 296 2.33 -1.42 -15.50
N LYS A 297 1.92 -0.26 -14.93
CA LYS A 297 2.66 0.40 -13.83
C LYS A 297 2.80 -0.49 -12.60
N VAL A 298 1.74 -1.21 -12.22
CA VAL A 298 1.74 -2.13 -11.07
C VAL A 298 2.62 -3.33 -11.36
N ARG A 299 2.50 -3.90 -12.57
CA ARG A 299 3.31 -5.04 -13.00
C ARG A 299 4.80 -4.72 -12.91
N VAL A 300 5.25 -3.63 -13.53
CA VAL A 300 6.69 -3.30 -13.55
C VAL A 300 7.23 -2.97 -12.17
N PHE A 301 6.46 -2.30 -11.30
CA PHE A 301 6.91 -2.04 -9.93
C PHE A 301 6.99 -3.32 -9.09
N MET A 302 6.00 -4.22 -9.22
CA MET A 302 6.00 -5.52 -8.55
C MET A 302 7.17 -6.40 -9.03
N ASP A 303 7.40 -6.47 -10.34
CA ASP A 303 8.52 -7.22 -10.92
C ASP A 303 9.87 -6.63 -10.50
N PHE A 304 9.99 -5.30 -10.47
CA PHE A 304 11.19 -4.59 -10.03
C PHE A 304 11.55 -4.90 -8.57
N LEU A 305 10.55 -4.92 -7.66
CA LEU A 305 10.75 -5.28 -6.26
C LEU A 305 11.16 -6.75 -6.11
N LEU A 306 10.48 -7.66 -6.80
CA LEU A 306 10.79 -9.09 -6.76
C LEU A 306 12.22 -9.37 -7.25
N ALA A 307 12.64 -8.73 -8.35
CA ALA A 307 13.97 -8.91 -8.90
C ALA A 307 15.11 -8.45 -7.95
N ARG A 308 14.83 -7.52 -7.03
CA ARG A 308 15.83 -6.93 -6.12
C ARG A 308 15.77 -7.42 -4.69
N LEU A 309 14.64 -8.02 -4.29
CA LEU A 309 14.40 -8.49 -2.92
C LEU A 309 14.22 -10.02 -2.85
N THR A 310 14.31 -10.71 -3.99
CA THR A 310 14.30 -12.18 -4.07
C THR A 310 15.57 -12.68 -4.77
N PRO A 311 16.36 -13.61 -4.17
CA PRO A 311 16.14 -14.20 -2.85
C PRO A 311 16.28 -13.16 -1.73
N ALA A 312 15.61 -13.43 -0.60
CA ALA A 312 15.57 -12.54 0.55
C ALA A 312 17.00 -12.27 1.08
N PRO A 313 17.49 -11.02 1.11
CA PRO A 313 18.87 -10.71 1.51
C PRO A 313 19.12 -10.77 3.02
N TRP A 314 18.14 -11.18 3.84
CA TRP A 314 18.14 -11.06 5.30
C TRP A 314 18.16 -12.41 6.03
N GLN A 315 19.06 -13.31 5.63
CA GLN A 315 19.24 -14.61 6.28
C GLN A 315 20.30 -14.54 7.39
N LEU A 316 20.09 -15.32 8.46
CA LEU A 316 21.09 -15.55 9.51
C LEU A 316 22.18 -16.50 9.02
#